data_AF-A0A538G2L8-F1
#
_entry.id   AF-A0A538G2L8-F1
#
_cell.length_a   1.000
_cell.length_b   1.000
_cell.length_c   1.000
_cell.angle_alpha   90.00
_cell.angle_beta   90.00
_cell.angle_gamma   90.00
#
_symmetry.space_group_name_H-M   'P 1'
#
loop_
_entity.id
_entity.type
_entity.pdbx_description
1 polymer ?
#
loop_
_entity_poly.entity_id
_entity_poly.type
_entity_poly.pdbx_seq_one_letter_code
_entity_poly.pdbx_strand_id
1 'polypeptide(L)'
;MDRRSRVDERDPRQRASGRAGAAGRRRSDHARLDRDRVRTQERRSAAAIRLGLAAVSVLALSSDDTLLILKLAFLVLLYGFIVLIVRSATKDLGGAPQESIVLGASEAAALRAQYAPATARFVVLDGPGLERGSTVEVTASAIVGRGPESGVSIDGDEFASAQHARIEASPDGVWIEDLGSTNGTFVNGARVSAKRVLQPGDVVRVGETELQLQK
;
A
#
# COMPACT_ATOMS: atom_id res chain seq x y z
N MET A 1 89.14 77.46 27.49
CA MET A 1 88.81 78.09 28.78
C MET A 1 87.31 78.32 28.75
N ASP A 2 86.48 77.46 29.32
CA ASP A 2 86.01 77.43 30.72
C ASP A 2 85.29 76.08 30.93
N ARG A 3 85.66 75.17 31.86
CA ARG A 3 85.42 75.15 33.32
C ARG A 3 84.08 75.72 33.78
N ARG A 4 83.07 74.84 34.00
CA ARG A 4 82.69 74.33 35.34
C ARG A 4 81.49 73.37 35.29
N SER A 5 81.51 72.48 36.27
CA SER A 5 80.78 71.24 36.49
C SER A 5 79.62 71.38 37.49
N ARG A 6 78.58 70.53 37.35
CA ARG A 6 77.64 70.07 38.39
C ARG A 6 77.24 68.62 38.01
N VAL A 7 77.79 67.58 38.65
CA VAL A 7 77.22 66.79 39.78
C VAL A 7 75.80 66.32 39.43
N ASP A 8 75.55 65.10 38.92
CA ASP A 8 75.69 63.73 39.47
C ASP A 8 74.52 63.34 40.40
N GLU A 9 73.63 62.47 39.91
CA GLU A 9 72.74 61.66 40.76
C GLU A 9 72.31 60.38 40.00
N ARG A 10 72.75 59.21 40.53
CA ARG A 10 72.40 57.86 40.08
C ARG A 10 71.41 57.26 41.08
N ASP A 11 70.46 56.47 40.62
CA ASP A 11 69.74 55.49 41.45
C ASP A 11 69.90 54.05 40.90
N PRO A 12 70.46 53.10 41.69
CA PRO A 12 70.66 51.72 41.32
C PRO A 12 69.60 50.80 41.96
N ARG A 13 69.25 49.69 41.28
CA ARG A 13 69.27 48.30 41.82
C ARG A 13 68.41 47.35 40.97
N GLN A 14 69.12 46.60 40.13
CA GLN A 14 68.81 45.19 39.85
C GLN A 14 69.50 44.31 40.91
N ARG A 15 68.86 43.21 41.31
CA ARG A 15 69.41 41.86 41.67
C ARG A 15 68.25 41.04 42.28
N ALA A 16 67.69 40.05 41.60
CA ALA A 16 68.16 38.67 41.40
C ALA A 16 68.19 37.82 42.69
N SER A 17 67.38 36.74 42.73
CA SER A 17 67.74 35.45 43.33
C SER A 17 66.75 34.36 42.89
N GLY A 18 67.23 33.13 42.72
CA GLY A 18 66.43 31.95 42.35
C GLY A 18 66.75 30.73 43.21
N ARG A 19 66.21 29.57 42.75
CA ARG A 19 66.53 28.15 42.99
C ARG A 19 65.49 27.27 43.71
N ALA A 20 65.15 26.19 42.98
CA ALA A 20 65.07 24.76 43.35
C ALA A 20 63.93 24.22 44.26
N GLY A 21 63.34 23.10 43.81
CA GLY A 21 62.54 22.19 44.65
C GLY A 21 61.76 21.15 43.83
N ALA A 22 62.29 19.93 43.72
CA ALA A 22 61.60 18.74 43.22
C ALA A 22 61.23 17.84 44.40
N ALA A 23 60.02 17.24 44.38
CA ALA A 23 59.59 15.96 45.00
C ALA A 23 58.13 16.04 45.52
N GLY A 24 57.29 15.06 45.16
CA GLY A 24 55.95 14.93 45.73
C GLY A 24 55.02 14.01 44.95
N ARG A 25 55.22 12.69 45.03
CA ARG A 25 54.25 11.69 44.58
C ARG A 25 53.08 11.57 45.58
N ARG A 26 51.91 11.20 45.03
CA ARG A 26 50.71 10.59 45.65
C ARG A 26 49.66 11.53 46.24
N ARG A 27 48.40 11.19 45.90
CA ARG A 27 47.09 11.73 46.34
C ARG A 27 46.71 12.96 45.50
N SER A 28 45.69 12.93 44.63
CA SER A 28 44.31 12.57 44.92
C SER A 28 43.49 12.30 43.64
N ASP A 29 42.97 11.08 43.51
CA ASP A 29 41.97 10.64 42.51
C ASP A 29 40.58 11.32 42.65
N HIS A 30 40.44 12.37 43.46
CA HIS A 30 39.16 13.04 43.69
C HIS A 30 38.84 14.19 42.73
N ALA A 31 39.78 14.63 41.89
CA ALA A 31 39.57 15.77 40.98
C ALA A 31 38.82 15.42 39.67
N ARG A 32 38.59 14.13 39.38
CA ARG A 32 37.91 13.70 38.13
C ARG A 32 36.39 13.60 38.26
N LEU A 33 35.84 13.34 39.45
CA LEU A 33 34.39 13.22 39.65
C LEU A 33 33.68 14.58 39.76
N ASP A 34 34.42 15.66 40.01
CA ASP A 34 33.85 17.00 40.19
C ASP A 34 33.62 17.73 38.85
N ARG A 35 34.41 17.39 37.82
CA ARG A 35 34.35 18.06 36.51
C ARG A 35 33.12 17.64 35.68
N ASP A 36 32.58 16.45 35.92
CA ASP A 36 31.39 15.94 35.21
C ASP A 36 30.06 16.45 35.80
N ARG A 37 30.06 16.86 37.09
CA ARG A 37 28.90 17.53 37.70
C ARG A 37 28.69 18.95 37.18
N VAL A 38 29.78 19.69 36.92
CA VAL A 38 29.71 21.06 36.41
C VAL A 38 29.14 21.13 34.98
N ARG A 39 29.50 20.18 34.09
CA ARG A 39 28.98 20.14 32.70
C ARG A 39 27.52 19.72 32.56
N THR A 40 27.01 18.92 33.48
CA THR A 40 25.60 18.49 33.48
C THR A 40 24.69 19.54 34.13
N GLN A 41 25.23 20.35 35.05
CA GLN A 41 24.53 21.48 35.64
C GLN A 41 24.34 22.63 34.64
N GLU A 42 25.36 22.98 33.84
CA GLU A 42 25.27 24.03 32.81
C GLU A 42 24.27 23.72 31.68
N ARG A 43 24.13 22.44 31.28
CA ARG A 43 23.16 22.05 30.25
C ARG A 43 21.72 22.09 30.73
N ARG A 44 21.47 21.80 32.01
CA ARG A 44 20.13 21.88 32.62
C ARG A 44 19.71 23.33 32.88
N SER A 45 20.63 24.20 33.29
CA SER A 45 20.35 25.63 33.47
C SER A 45 20.14 26.35 32.14
N ALA A 46 20.88 26.04 31.08
CA ALA A 46 20.66 26.64 29.75
C ALA A 46 19.30 26.26 29.14
N ALA A 47 18.84 25.02 29.32
CA ALA A 47 17.52 24.57 28.86
C ALA A 47 16.37 25.17 29.70
N ALA A 48 16.53 25.25 31.02
CA ALA A 48 15.54 25.85 31.91
C ALA A 48 15.43 27.37 31.72
N ILE A 49 16.54 28.07 31.48
CA ILE A 49 16.53 29.52 31.19
C ILE A 49 15.88 29.80 29.83
N ARG A 50 16.10 28.96 28.81
CA ARG A 50 15.43 29.10 27.50
C ARG A 50 13.93 28.84 27.55
N LEU A 51 13.49 27.86 28.34
CA LEU A 51 12.07 27.57 28.53
C LEU A 51 11.37 28.67 29.35
N GLY A 52 12.06 29.19 30.38
CA GLY A 52 11.57 30.32 31.18
C GLY A 52 11.50 31.63 30.40
N LEU A 53 12.47 31.91 29.52
CA LEU A 53 12.46 33.13 28.69
C LEU A 53 11.30 33.12 27.68
N ALA A 54 11.01 31.96 27.06
CA ALA A 54 9.88 31.83 26.15
C ALA A 54 8.53 32.02 26.87
N ALA A 55 8.39 31.50 28.09
CA ALA A 55 7.18 31.71 28.90
C ALA A 55 7.03 33.17 29.35
N VAL A 56 8.13 33.86 29.66
CA VAL A 56 8.12 35.31 30.01
C VAL A 56 7.77 36.18 28.80
N SER A 57 8.18 35.81 27.58
CA SER A 57 7.78 36.51 26.35
C SER A 57 6.28 36.40 26.04
N VAL A 58 5.64 35.28 26.40
CA VAL A 58 4.19 35.07 26.21
C VAL A 58 3.35 35.97 27.13
N LEU A 59 3.88 36.34 28.30
CA LEU A 59 3.21 37.18 29.30
C LEU A 59 3.25 38.69 28.99
N ALA A 60 3.99 39.13 27.96
CA ALA A 60 4.18 40.55 27.60
C ALA A 60 3.43 40.97 26.32
N LEU A 61 2.56 40.11 25.80
CA LEU A 61 1.84 40.31 24.55
C LEU A 61 0.45 40.87 24.83
N SER A 62 -0.01 41.83 24.03
CA SER A 62 -1.39 42.31 24.10
C SER A 62 -2.36 41.15 23.87
N SER A 63 -3.60 41.23 24.36
CA SER A 63 -4.60 40.17 24.14
C SER A 63 -4.74 39.81 22.66
N ASP A 64 -4.62 40.81 21.77
CA ASP A 64 -4.68 40.64 20.33
C ASP A 64 -3.47 39.86 19.76
N ASP A 65 -2.27 40.11 20.28
CA ASP A 65 -1.04 39.43 19.88
C ASP A 65 -1.06 37.97 20.30
N THR A 66 -1.58 37.68 21.50
CA THR A 66 -1.75 36.30 21.99
C THR A 66 -2.73 35.51 21.11
N LEU A 67 -3.85 36.13 20.72
CA LEU A 67 -4.82 35.52 19.81
C LEU A 67 -4.24 35.30 18.40
N LEU A 68 -3.42 36.24 17.91
CA LEU A 68 -2.75 36.10 16.61
C LEU A 68 -1.77 34.92 16.62
N ILE A 69 -0.92 34.82 17.66
CA ILE A 69 0.02 33.71 17.82
C ILE A 69 -0.72 32.38 17.93
N LEU A 70 -1.80 32.32 18.71
CA LEU A 70 -2.60 31.10 18.84
C LEU A 70 -3.24 30.68 17.51
N LYS A 71 -3.81 31.63 16.75
CA LYS A 71 -4.36 31.38 15.40
C LYS A 71 -3.29 30.90 14.44
N LEU A 72 -2.10 31.51 14.45
CA LEU A 72 -0.99 31.12 13.58
C LEU A 72 -0.46 29.73 13.95
N ALA A 73 -0.31 29.44 15.24
CA ALA A 73 0.08 28.13 15.73
C ALA A 73 -0.95 27.06 15.34
N PHE A 74 -2.24 27.35 15.50
CA PHE A 74 -3.33 26.47 15.09
C PHE A 74 -3.33 26.24 13.57
N LEU A 75 -3.12 27.28 12.75
CA LEU A 75 -3.05 27.18 11.29
C LEU A 75 -1.86 26.32 10.84
N VAL A 76 -0.68 26.51 11.43
CA VAL A 76 0.52 25.70 11.13
C VAL A 76 0.30 24.24 11.52
N LEU A 77 -0.31 24.00 12.68
CA LEU A 77 -0.63 22.64 13.14
C LEU A 77 -1.65 21.99 12.20
N LEU A 78 -2.72 22.69 11.84
CA LEU A 78 -3.75 22.21 10.91
C LEU A 78 -3.15 21.91 9.53
N TYR A 79 -2.32 22.82 9.00
CA TYR A 79 -1.65 22.62 7.72
C TYR A 79 -0.70 21.43 7.76
N GLY A 80 0.09 21.28 8.84
CA GLY A 80 0.95 20.12 9.05
C GLY A 80 0.18 18.81 9.16
N PHE A 81 -0.97 18.82 9.86
CA PHE A 81 -1.88 17.68 9.97
C PHE A 81 -2.48 17.30 8.61
N ILE A 82 -2.90 18.27 7.80
CA ILE A 82 -3.38 18.03 6.43
C ILE A 82 -2.27 17.43 5.58
N VAL A 83 -1.05 17.97 5.63
CA VAL A 83 0.11 17.41 4.90
C VAL A 83 0.42 15.99 5.38
N LEU A 84 0.29 15.70 6.68
CA LEU A 84 0.46 14.35 7.23
C LEU A 84 -0.59 13.38 6.68
N ILE A 85 -1.86 13.78 6.68
CA ILE A 85 -2.96 12.98 6.13
C ILE A 85 -2.75 12.75 4.64
N VAL A 86 -2.46 13.79 3.86
CA VAL A 86 -2.22 13.65 2.42
C VAL A 86 -1.03 12.74 2.16
N ARG A 87 0.06 12.86 2.92
CA ARG A 87 1.24 11.97 2.81
C ARG A 87 0.96 10.54 3.27
N SER A 88 0.00 10.34 4.17
CA SER A 88 -0.46 9.02 4.61
C SER A 88 -1.37 8.38 3.56
N ALA A 89 -2.39 9.10 3.11
CA ALA A 89 -3.34 8.65 2.10
C ALA A 89 -2.67 8.41 0.74
N THR A 90 -1.67 9.22 0.36
CA THR A 90 -0.86 8.96 -0.84
C THR A 90 0.13 7.81 -0.66
N LYS A 91 0.51 7.45 0.57
CA LYS A 91 1.25 6.22 0.87
C LYS A 91 0.39 4.98 0.75
N ASP A 92 -0.88 5.05 1.14
CA ASP A 92 -1.83 3.94 1.04
C ASP A 92 -2.30 3.71 -0.41
N LEU A 93 -2.34 4.76 -1.24
CA LEU A 93 -2.62 4.66 -2.68
C LEU A 93 -1.38 4.39 -3.55
N GLY A 94 -0.18 4.57 -2.99
CA GLY A 94 1.10 4.43 -3.70
C GLY A 94 1.70 3.02 -3.68
N GLY A 95 0.96 2.03 -3.19
CA GLY A 95 1.50 0.70 -2.96
C GLY A 95 0.44 -0.37 -2.80
N ALA A 96 -0.44 -0.54 -3.80
CA ALA A 96 -0.59 -1.92 -4.27
C ALA A 96 0.68 -2.18 -5.06
N PRO A 97 1.60 -3.04 -4.59
CA PRO A 97 2.59 -3.58 -5.48
C PRO A 97 1.77 -4.35 -6.53
N GLN A 98 1.56 -3.74 -7.69
CA GLN A 98 1.81 -4.54 -8.88
C GLN A 98 3.30 -4.86 -8.81
N GLU A 99 3.67 -5.84 -7.97
CA GLU A 99 4.76 -6.73 -8.28
C GLU A 99 4.35 -7.32 -9.62
N SER A 100 4.66 -6.56 -10.66
CA SER A 100 4.79 -7.05 -12.01
C SER A 100 5.91 -8.06 -11.85
N ILE A 101 5.51 -9.30 -11.58
CA ILE A 101 6.37 -10.43 -11.89
C ILE A 101 6.66 -10.18 -13.36
N VAL A 102 7.88 -9.75 -13.64
CA VAL A 102 8.43 -9.74 -14.99
C VAL A 102 8.57 -11.22 -15.33
N LEU A 103 7.43 -11.84 -15.61
CA LEU A 103 7.34 -13.17 -16.16
C LEU A 103 8.13 -13.09 -17.44
N GLY A 104 9.23 -13.85 -17.51
CA GLY A 104 9.95 -14.00 -18.76
C GLY A 104 8.95 -14.37 -19.85
N ALA A 105 9.16 -13.91 -21.08
CA ALA A 105 8.21 -14.15 -22.17
C ALA A 105 7.81 -15.64 -22.30
N SER A 106 8.72 -16.57 -21.96
CA SER A 106 8.49 -18.01 -21.89
C SER A 106 7.60 -18.45 -20.72
N GLU A 107 7.75 -17.89 -19.52
CA GLU A 107 6.90 -18.20 -18.37
C GLU A 107 5.50 -17.61 -18.56
N ALA A 108 5.41 -16.39 -19.10
CA ALA A 108 4.14 -15.78 -19.49
C ALA A 108 3.46 -16.59 -20.61
N ALA A 109 4.22 -17.14 -21.56
CA ALA A 109 3.69 -18.04 -22.59
C ALA A 109 3.26 -19.39 -22.01
N ALA A 110 4.03 -19.97 -21.09
CA ALA A 110 3.69 -21.22 -20.42
C ALA A 110 2.42 -21.08 -19.58
N LEU A 111 2.28 -20.00 -18.81
CA LEU A 111 1.08 -19.69 -18.04
C LEU A 111 -0.12 -19.39 -18.95
N ARG A 112 0.06 -18.66 -20.06
CA ARG A 112 -1.01 -18.46 -21.05
C ARG A 112 -1.43 -19.75 -21.75
N ALA A 113 -0.50 -20.67 -22.01
CA ALA A 113 -0.83 -21.98 -22.55
C ALA A 113 -1.55 -22.84 -21.50
N GLN A 114 -1.15 -22.74 -20.23
CA GLN A 114 -1.75 -23.45 -19.11
C GLN A 114 -3.17 -22.95 -18.77
N TYR A 115 -3.41 -21.65 -18.90
CA TYR A 115 -4.72 -21.01 -18.72
C TYR A 115 -5.35 -20.60 -20.05
N ALA A 116 -4.98 -21.26 -21.15
CA ALA A 116 -5.63 -21.02 -22.43
C ALA A 116 -7.12 -21.32 -22.25
N PRO A 117 -8.02 -20.41 -22.67
CA PRO A 117 -9.43 -20.62 -22.45
C PRO A 117 -9.85 -21.88 -23.19
N ALA A 118 -10.38 -22.86 -22.45
CA ALA A 118 -10.90 -24.07 -23.07
C ALA A 118 -12.17 -23.74 -23.85
N THR A 119 -12.33 -24.36 -25.02
CA THR A 119 -13.52 -24.19 -25.87
C THR A 119 -14.30 -25.49 -25.87
N ALA A 120 -15.59 -25.41 -25.56
CA ALA A 120 -16.53 -26.51 -25.67
C ALA A 120 -17.46 -26.26 -26.86
N ARG A 121 -17.64 -27.27 -27.72
CA ARG A 121 -18.49 -27.19 -28.91
C ARG A 121 -19.80 -27.90 -28.64
N PHE A 122 -20.92 -27.21 -28.85
CA PHE A 122 -22.26 -27.74 -28.74
C PHE A 122 -22.94 -27.74 -30.11
N VAL A 123 -23.76 -28.74 -30.38
CA VAL A 123 -24.64 -28.77 -31.56
C VAL A 123 -26.08 -28.69 -31.09
N VAL A 124 -26.84 -27.79 -31.69
CA VAL A 124 -28.28 -27.68 -31.44
C VAL A 124 -28.98 -28.87 -32.05
N LEU A 125 -29.61 -29.71 -31.22
CA LEU A 125 -30.42 -30.84 -31.69
C LEU A 125 -31.83 -30.38 -32.03
N ASP A 126 -32.41 -29.56 -31.16
CA ASP A 126 -33.75 -28.99 -31.34
C ASP A 126 -33.90 -27.73 -30.48
N GLY A 127 -34.80 -26.83 -30.87
CA GLY A 127 -35.09 -25.65 -30.07
C GLY A 127 -35.79 -24.55 -30.88
N PRO A 128 -36.76 -23.85 -30.29
CA PRO A 128 -37.42 -22.73 -30.95
C PRO A 128 -36.45 -21.56 -31.17
N GLY A 129 -36.36 -21.08 -32.41
CA GLY A 129 -35.49 -19.96 -32.78
C GLY A 129 -34.05 -20.32 -33.15
N LEU A 130 -33.65 -21.59 -33.03
CA LEU A 130 -32.33 -22.06 -33.43
C LEU A 130 -32.42 -23.07 -34.59
N GLU A 131 -31.49 -22.97 -35.54
CA GLU A 131 -31.41 -23.95 -36.63
C GLU A 131 -30.85 -25.27 -36.11
N ARG A 132 -31.57 -26.38 -36.35
CA ARG A 132 -31.07 -27.72 -36.02
C ARG A 132 -29.74 -27.98 -36.75
N GLY A 133 -28.76 -28.48 -36.01
CA GLY A 133 -27.40 -28.72 -36.51
C GLY A 133 -26.48 -27.50 -36.42
N SER A 134 -26.99 -26.32 -36.03
CA SER A 134 -26.12 -25.17 -35.76
C SER A 134 -25.15 -25.49 -34.62
N THR A 135 -23.92 -24.98 -34.76
CA THR A 135 -22.87 -25.16 -33.77
C THR A 135 -22.77 -23.91 -32.92
N VAL A 136 -22.67 -24.10 -31.60
CA VAL A 136 -22.37 -23.04 -30.64
C VAL A 136 -21.06 -23.37 -29.94
N GLU A 137 -20.15 -22.40 -29.87
CA GLU A 137 -18.87 -22.55 -29.17
C GLU A 137 -18.87 -21.74 -27.89
N VAL A 138 -18.54 -22.40 -26.77
CA VAL A 138 -18.43 -21.80 -25.45
C VAL A 138 -16.96 -21.72 -25.08
N THR A 139 -16.43 -20.51 -24.95
CA THR A 139 -15.03 -20.26 -24.58
C THR A 139 -14.95 -19.84 -23.11
N ALA A 140 -14.22 -20.60 -22.29
CA ALA A 140 -14.07 -20.45 -20.83
C ALA A 140 -15.37 -20.54 -20.02
N SER A 141 -16.31 -19.60 -20.18
CA SER A 141 -17.62 -19.63 -19.51
C SER A 141 -18.63 -18.84 -20.32
N ALA A 142 -19.81 -19.40 -20.53
CA ALA A 142 -20.94 -18.71 -21.16
C ALA A 142 -22.22 -18.97 -20.38
N ILE A 143 -23.07 -17.95 -20.32
CA ILE A 143 -24.44 -18.09 -19.85
C ILE A 143 -25.32 -18.49 -21.03
N VAL A 144 -26.16 -19.48 -20.83
CA VAL A 144 -27.17 -19.95 -21.76
C VAL A 144 -28.52 -19.40 -21.31
N GLY A 145 -29.24 -18.74 -22.21
CA GLY A 145 -30.56 -18.19 -21.91
C GLY A 145 -31.05 -17.19 -22.94
N ARG A 146 -32.25 -16.67 -22.70
CA ARG A 146 -32.95 -15.73 -23.60
C ARG A 146 -32.50 -14.27 -23.45
N GLY A 147 -31.76 -13.95 -22.39
CA GLY A 147 -31.36 -12.58 -22.09
C GLY A 147 -30.23 -12.08 -22.99
N PRO A 148 -30.06 -10.77 -23.18
CA PRO A 148 -28.98 -10.20 -24.01
C PRO A 148 -27.57 -10.44 -23.41
N GLU A 149 -27.49 -10.78 -22.13
CA GLU A 149 -26.25 -11.11 -21.41
C GLU A 149 -25.81 -12.57 -21.62
N SER A 150 -26.59 -13.37 -22.36
CA SER A 150 -26.24 -14.77 -22.62
C SER A 150 -25.17 -14.87 -23.71
N GLY A 151 -24.12 -15.65 -23.43
CA GLY A 151 -23.12 -16.00 -24.45
C GLY A 151 -23.67 -17.02 -25.45
N VAL A 152 -24.69 -17.78 -25.04
CA VAL A 152 -25.50 -18.66 -25.90
C VAL A 152 -26.94 -18.16 -25.85
N SER A 153 -27.31 -17.38 -26.87
CA SER A 153 -28.65 -16.82 -26.97
C SER A 153 -29.65 -17.87 -27.45
N ILE A 154 -30.70 -18.07 -26.66
CA ILE A 154 -31.85 -18.89 -26.98
C ILE A 154 -33.08 -17.99 -26.90
N ASP A 155 -33.15 -17.02 -27.81
CA ASP A 155 -34.13 -15.94 -27.75
C ASP A 155 -35.55 -16.38 -28.14
N GLY A 156 -35.66 -17.40 -29.00
CA GLY A 156 -36.92 -17.99 -29.43
C GLY A 156 -37.60 -18.91 -28.40
N ASP A 157 -36.94 -19.26 -27.30
CA ASP A 157 -37.46 -20.19 -26.30
C ASP A 157 -38.09 -19.44 -25.11
N GLU A 158 -39.42 -19.41 -25.07
CA GLU A 158 -40.20 -18.76 -24.00
C GLU A 158 -40.04 -19.47 -22.65
N PHE A 159 -39.70 -20.75 -22.66
CA PHE A 159 -39.44 -21.56 -21.48
C PHE A 159 -38.00 -21.41 -20.96
N ALA A 160 -37.14 -20.69 -21.68
CA ALA A 160 -35.82 -20.31 -21.23
C ALA A 160 -35.84 -19.00 -20.42
N SER A 161 -35.26 -19.02 -19.21
CA SER A 161 -34.99 -17.82 -18.43
C SER A 161 -33.91 -16.94 -19.08
N ALA A 162 -33.87 -15.66 -18.71
CA ALA A 162 -32.88 -14.72 -19.24
C ALA A 162 -31.43 -15.17 -18.97
N GLN A 163 -31.18 -15.64 -17.75
CA GLN A 163 -29.97 -16.37 -17.35
C GLN A 163 -30.44 -17.74 -16.84
N HIS A 164 -30.37 -18.77 -17.67
CA HIS A 164 -30.97 -20.07 -17.36
C HIS A 164 -29.93 -21.02 -16.77
N ALA A 165 -28.86 -21.24 -17.52
CA ALA A 165 -27.77 -22.13 -17.15
C ALA A 165 -26.43 -21.47 -17.43
N ARG A 166 -25.38 -21.92 -16.74
CA ARG A 166 -24.00 -21.57 -17.02
C ARG A 166 -23.28 -22.80 -17.50
N ILE A 167 -22.55 -22.66 -18.61
CA ILE A 167 -21.61 -23.65 -19.09
C ILE A 167 -20.20 -23.09 -18.87
N GLU A 168 -19.35 -23.89 -18.25
CA GLU A 168 -17.95 -23.55 -17.98
C GLU A 168 -17.04 -24.58 -18.63
N ALA A 169 -16.24 -24.13 -19.58
CA ALA A 169 -15.22 -24.93 -20.25
C ALA A 169 -13.88 -24.69 -19.55
N SER A 170 -13.35 -25.75 -18.94
CA SER A 170 -12.06 -25.79 -18.27
C SER A 170 -11.16 -26.85 -18.93
N PRO A 171 -9.82 -26.75 -18.80
CA PRO A 171 -8.92 -27.85 -19.13
C PRO A 171 -9.30 -29.19 -18.46
N ASP A 172 -9.94 -29.15 -17.29
CA ASP A 172 -10.36 -30.33 -16.53
C ASP A 172 -11.70 -30.93 -17.02
N GLY A 173 -12.41 -30.23 -17.91
CA GLY A 173 -13.69 -30.67 -18.47
C GLY A 173 -14.71 -29.55 -18.63
N VAL A 174 -15.88 -29.93 -19.14
CA VAL A 174 -17.01 -29.03 -19.34
C VAL A 174 -18.00 -29.21 -18.20
N TRP A 175 -18.39 -28.12 -17.56
CA TRP A 175 -19.30 -28.11 -16.43
C TRP A 175 -20.58 -27.36 -16.78
N ILE A 176 -21.68 -27.80 -16.19
CA ILE A 176 -22.97 -27.13 -16.28
C ILE A 176 -23.56 -26.89 -14.91
N GLU A 177 -24.16 -25.73 -14.74
CA GLU A 177 -24.84 -25.30 -13.52
C GLU A 177 -26.15 -24.58 -13.89
N ASP A 178 -27.23 -24.92 -13.19
CA ASP A 178 -28.49 -24.19 -13.31
C ASP A 178 -28.44 -22.91 -12.46
N LEU A 179 -28.80 -21.76 -13.04
CA LEU A 179 -28.75 -20.46 -12.36
C LEU A 179 -30.05 -20.10 -11.62
N GLY A 180 -30.83 -21.12 -11.21
CA GLY A 180 -32.14 -20.92 -10.60
C GLY A 180 -33.22 -20.67 -11.65
N SER A 181 -33.16 -21.39 -12.77
CA SER A 181 -34.13 -21.25 -13.84
C SER A 181 -35.53 -21.73 -13.42
N THR A 182 -36.57 -21.18 -14.05
CA THR A 182 -37.96 -21.51 -13.72
C THR A 182 -38.30 -22.97 -14.01
N ASN A 183 -37.86 -23.47 -15.17
CA ASN A 183 -38.18 -24.82 -15.63
C ASN A 183 -37.09 -25.86 -15.28
N GLY A 184 -35.91 -25.39 -14.87
CA GLY A 184 -34.75 -26.22 -14.59
C GLY A 184 -33.96 -26.60 -15.84
N THR A 185 -32.68 -26.85 -15.63
CA THR A 185 -31.77 -27.45 -16.62
C THR A 185 -31.74 -28.98 -16.47
N PHE A 186 -31.69 -29.72 -17.57
CA PHE A 186 -31.61 -31.18 -17.57
C PHE A 186 -30.40 -31.66 -18.38
N VAL A 187 -29.78 -32.76 -17.94
CA VAL A 187 -28.70 -33.46 -18.66
C VAL A 187 -29.13 -34.90 -18.84
N ASN A 188 -29.29 -35.35 -20.10
CA ASN A 188 -29.80 -36.67 -20.47
C ASN A 188 -31.11 -37.02 -19.72
N GLY A 189 -32.00 -36.04 -19.57
CA GLY A 189 -33.28 -36.17 -18.85
C GLY A 189 -33.20 -36.05 -17.32
N ALA A 190 -32.01 -36.05 -16.72
CA ALA A 190 -31.85 -35.85 -15.28
C ALA A 190 -31.71 -34.35 -14.94
N ARG A 191 -32.52 -33.85 -14.00
CA ARG A 191 -32.46 -32.44 -13.58
C ARG A 191 -31.13 -32.12 -12.89
N VAL A 192 -30.53 -31.00 -13.26
CA VAL A 192 -29.30 -30.47 -12.63
C VAL A 192 -29.70 -29.73 -11.36
N SER A 193 -29.27 -30.22 -10.20
CA SER A 193 -29.49 -29.58 -8.90
C SER A 193 -28.25 -28.88 -8.35
N ALA A 194 -27.07 -29.25 -8.83
CA ALA A 194 -25.78 -28.66 -8.50
C ALA A 194 -24.85 -28.75 -9.72
N LYS A 195 -23.76 -27.99 -9.70
CA LYS A 195 -22.74 -28.00 -10.76
C LYS A 195 -22.30 -29.44 -11.09
N ARG A 196 -22.38 -29.82 -12.37
CA ARG A 196 -22.15 -31.19 -12.86
C ARG A 196 -21.22 -31.17 -14.06
N VAL A 197 -20.33 -32.16 -14.16
CA VAL A 197 -19.48 -32.38 -15.34
C VAL A 197 -20.29 -33.02 -16.48
N LEU A 198 -20.11 -32.51 -17.69
CA LEU A 198 -20.65 -33.05 -18.93
C LEU A 198 -19.62 -33.93 -19.63
N GLN A 199 -20.08 -35.00 -20.26
CA GLN A 199 -19.28 -35.86 -21.12
C GLN A 199 -19.62 -35.61 -22.59
N PRO A 200 -18.65 -35.78 -23.52
CA PRO A 200 -18.94 -35.71 -24.94
C PRO A 200 -20.09 -36.65 -25.33
N GLY A 201 -21.08 -36.11 -26.04
CA GLY A 201 -22.32 -36.79 -26.41
C GLY A 201 -23.50 -36.50 -25.48
N ASP A 202 -23.27 -35.94 -24.29
CA ASP A 202 -24.34 -35.57 -23.36
C ASP A 202 -25.26 -34.50 -23.97
N VAL A 203 -26.56 -34.69 -23.78
CA VAL A 203 -27.60 -33.77 -24.22
C VAL A 203 -28.06 -32.93 -23.03
N VAL A 204 -27.84 -31.62 -23.14
CA VAL A 204 -28.29 -30.61 -22.22
C VAL A 204 -29.60 -30.04 -22.74
N ARG A 205 -30.64 -30.04 -21.91
CA ARG A 205 -31.92 -29.38 -22.21
C ARG A 205 -32.12 -28.16 -21.31
N VAL A 206 -32.34 -27.02 -21.94
CA VAL A 206 -32.56 -25.70 -21.34
C VAL A 206 -33.87 -25.17 -21.90
N GLY A 207 -34.92 -25.09 -21.07
CA GLY A 207 -36.27 -24.84 -21.58
C GLY A 207 -36.75 -25.98 -22.49
N GLU A 208 -37.04 -25.66 -23.74
CA GLU A 208 -37.35 -26.60 -24.83
C GLU A 208 -36.16 -26.86 -25.76
N THR A 209 -35.06 -26.12 -25.59
CA THR A 209 -33.87 -26.24 -26.44
C THR A 209 -32.94 -27.35 -25.95
N GLU A 210 -32.52 -28.20 -26.88
CA GLU A 210 -31.58 -29.31 -26.66
C GLU A 210 -30.23 -29.05 -27.35
N LEU A 211 -29.17 -29.09 -26.55
CA LEU A 211 -27.78 -28.87 -26.96
C LEU A 211 -26.96 -30.12 -26.65
N GLN A 212 -26.29 -30.68 -27.65
CA GLN A 212 -25.41 -31.82 -27.45
C GLN A 212 -23.94 -31.38 -27.41
N LEU A 213 -23.21 -31.78 -26.36
CA LEU A 213 -21.78 -31.58 -26.29
C LEU A 213 -21.07 -32.46 -27.34
N GLN A 214 -20.29 -31.86 -28.22
CA GLN A 214 -19.45 -32.57 -29.18
C GLN A 214 -18.10 -32.98 -28.56
N LYS A 215 -17.44 -33.93 -29.21
CA LYS A 215 -16.11 -34.43 -28.82
C LYS A 215 -14.98 -33.50 -29.26
#